data_AF-A0A968TXB6-F1
#
_entry.id   AF-A0A968TXB6-F1
#
_cell.length_a   1.000
_cell.length_b   1.000
_cell.length_c   1.000
_cell.angle_alpha   90.00
_cell.angle_beta   90.00
_cell.angle_gamma   90.00
#
_symmetry.space_group_name_H-M   'P 1'
#
loop_
_entity.id
_entity.type
_entity.pdbx_description
1 polymer ?
#
loop_
_entity_poly.entity_id
_entity_poly.type
_entity_poly.pdbx_seq_one_letter_code
_entity_poly.pdbx_strand_id
1 'polypeptide(L)'
;MLAREIGHNNRWIRRNAMYERPKTNTADREHRLKLYGMAAVASTMAAGGAAQAAGIYQVYGFDVPLFTQQGLNLNASITESVDIFLKNYSFYGGPYQGAASKYSGAKFAAFQAGSFNNWYIKALGGSVTIDDASLANTTIGSMAYGSANPNAEFNNVTDAYIGLSFTDFGTVYYGWVRVDVNNATATFSLKDSYVDTVPVVTGVIPEPASLGLLAAGATGLILMRRQRVA
;
A
#
# COMPACT_ATOMS: atom_id res chain seq x y z
N MET A 1 -73.59 36.93 -55.72
CA MET A 1 -74.48 37.63 -54.77
C MET A 1 -73.74 37.80 -53.46
N LEU A 2 -73.55 39.07 -53.07
CA LEU A 2 -73.65 39.66 -51.72
C LEU A 2 -72.90 39.00 -50.54
N ALA A 3 -72.27 39.67 -49.60
CA ALA A 3 -71.75 41.03 -49.34
C ALA A 3 -71.55 41.09 -47.80
N ARG A 4 -70.48 41.76 -47.33
CA ARG A 4 -70.37 42.57 -46.08
C ARG A 4 -70.75 41.91 -44.72
N GLU A 5 -70.26 42.28 -43.54
CA GLU A 5 -69.53 43.44 -43.03
C GLU A 5 -68.94 43.10 -41.62
N ILE A 6 -67.74 43.63 -41.35
CA ILE A 6 -67.26 44.36 -40.14
C ILE A 6 -67.56 43.82 -38.72
N GLY A 7 -66.50 43.78 -37.88
CA GLY A 7 -66.65 44.23 -36.49
C GLY A 7 -65.62 43.78 -35.42
N HIS A 8 -64.73 44.71 -35.06
CA HIS A 8 -64.17 44.95 -33.71
C HIS A 8 -62.92 44.22 -33.17
N ASN A 9 -61.79 44.93 -33.35
CA ASN A 9 -60.75 45.26 -32.36
C ASN A 9 -61.06 44.91 -30.89
N ASN A 10 -60.13 44.21 -30.23
CA ASN A 10 -59.80 44.55 -28.84
C ASN A 10 -58.32 44.34 -28.47
N ARG A 11 -57.81 45.40 -27.86
CA ARG A 11 -56.44 45.65 -27.38
C ARG A 11 -56.02 44.61 -26.34
N TRP A 12 -54.85 44.01 -26.54
CA TRP A 12 -54.06 43.45 -25.43
C TRP A 12 -52.70 44.12 -25.41
N ILE A 13 -52.65 45.28 -24.74
CA ILE A 13 -51.42 45.90 -24.27
C ILE A 13 -50.86 44.96 -23.19
N ARG A 14 -49.95 44.06 -23.57
CA ARG A 14 -49.13 43.32 -22.62
C ARG A 14 -48.16 44.30 -21.98
N ARG A 15 -48.54 44.80 -20.80
CA ARG A 15 -47.65 45.52 -19.90
C ARG A 15 -46.46 44.60 -19.61
N ASN A 16 -45.28 44.96 -20.13
CA ASN A 16 -44.01 44.45 -19.62
C ASN A 16 -43.90 44.92 -18.17
N ALA A 17 -44.38 44.10 -17.23
CA ALA A 17 -43.99 44.22 -15.84
C ALA A 17 -42.50 43.93 -15.79
N MET A 18 -41.70 44.98 -15.88
CA MET A 18 -40.27 44.96 -15.68
C MET A 18 -40.06 44.44 -14.26
N TYR A 19 -39.74 43.14 -14.14
CA TYR A 19 -39.36 42.51 -12.89
C TYR A 19 -38.13 43.27 -12.38
N GLU A 20 -38.34 44.19 -11.44
CA GLU A 20 -37.25 44.79 -10.69
C GLU A 20 -36.50 43.66 -10.01
N ARG A 21 -35.31 43.34 -10.52
CA ARG A 21 -34.41 42.39 -9.88
C ARG A 21 -34.15 42.91 -8.46
N PRO A 22 -34.42 42.11 -7.42
CA PRO A 22 -34.05 42.47 -6.06
C PRO A 22 -32.59 42.88 -6.05
N LYS A 23 -32.30 44.10 -5.60
CA LYS A 23 -30.92 44.58 -5.46
C LYS A 23 -30.25 43.66 -4.44
N THR A 24 -29.38 42.78 -4.90
CA THR A 24 -28.61 41.90 -4.04
C THR A 24 -27.77 42.76 -3.10
N ASN A 25 -27.98 42.58 -1.80
CA ASN A 25 -27.31 43.36 -0.77
C ASN A 25 -25.80 43.09 -0.82
N THR A 26 -25.03 44.10 -1.22
CA THR A 26 -23.58 44.01 -1.39
C THR A 26 -22.89 43.55 -0.10
N ALA A 27 -23.42 43.94 1.06
CA ALA A 27 -22.89 43.53 2.36
C ALA A 27 -23.06 42.02 2.61
N ASP A 28 -24.17 41.44 2.15
CA ASP A 28 -24.44 40.01 2.30
C ASP A 28 -23.51 39.18 1.40
N ARG A 29 -23.21 39.71 0.20
CA ARG A 29 -22.22 39.11 -0.71
C ARG A 29 -20.81 39.14 -0.15
N GLU A 30 -20.39 40.26 0.44
CA GLU A 30 -19.07 40.40 1.08
C GLU A 30 -18.93 39.49 2.31
N HIS A 31 -19.98 39.36 3.13
CA HIS A 31 -19.99 38.47 4.29
C HIS A 31 -19.82 37.00 3.87
N ARG A 32 -20.54 36.56 2.83
CA ARG A 32 -20.39 35.21 2.28
C ARG A 32 -19.00 34.96 1.70
N LEU A 33 -18.42 35.92 0.98
CA LEU A 33 -17.07 35.80 0.42
C LEU A 33 -15.99 35.66 1.51
N LYS A 34 -16.12 36.42 2.61
CA LYS A 34 -15.22 36.30 3.78
C LYS A 34 -15.33 34.93 4.44
N LEU A 35 -16.54 34.40 4.61
CA LEU A 35 -16.77 33.05 5.17
C LEU A 35 -16.19 31.95 4.26
N TYR A 36 -16.32 32.06 2.94
CA TYR A 36 -15.70 31.12 2.01
C TYR A 36 -14.16 31.20 2.03
N GLY A 37 -13.59 32.39 2.20
CA GLY A 37 -12.15 32.59 2.33
C GLY A 37 -11.57 31.92 3.59
N MET A 38 -12.24 32.03 4.74
CA MET A 38 -11.77 31.41 5.99
C MET A 38 -11.89 29.88 5.97
N ALA A 39 -12.95 29.33 5.36
CA ALA A 39 -13.10 27.89 5.21
C ALA A 39 -12.05 27.26 4.28
N ALA A 40 -11.59 27.99 3.25
CA ALA A 40 -10.55 27.52 2.33
C ALA A 40 -9.14 27.51 2.94
N VAL A 41 -8.88 28.37 3.94
CA VAL A 41 -7.58 28.41 4.65
C VAL A 41 -7.50 27.36 5.76
N ALA A 42 -8.63 26.97 6.35
CA ALA A 42 -8.65 25.89 7.35
C ALA A 42 -8.43 24.50 6.74
N SER A 43 -8.83 24.27 5.48
CA SER A 43 -8.64 22.98 4.80
C SER A 43 -7.20 22.75 4.30
N THR A 44 -6.39 23.80 4.12
CA THR A 44 -5.00 23.65 3.68
C THR A 44 -4.04 23.27 4.82
N MET A 45 -4.36 23.59 6.08
CA MET A 45 -3.49 23.24 7.21
C MET A 45 -3.63 21.78 7.68
N ALA A 46 -4.72 21.08 7.31
CA ALA A 46 -4.92 19.66 7.62
C ALA A 46 -4.30 18.69 6.60
N ALA A 47 -3.86 19.19 5.43
CA ALA A 47 -3.28 18.38 4.35
C ALA A 47 -1.74 18.45 4.27
N GLY A 48 -1.09 19.15 5.22
CA GLY A 48 0.35 19.35 5.26
C GLY A 48 1.18 18.19 5.81
N GLY A 49 0.59 17.00 5.98
CA GLY A 49 1.41 15.80 6.16
C GLY A 49 2.19 15.57 4.88
N ALA A 50 3.52 15.63 4.94
CA ALA A 50 4.35 15.22 3.82
C ALA A 50 3.82 13.88 3.30
N ALA A 51 3.59 13.76 2.00
CA ALA A 51 3.16 12.51 1.39
C ALA A 51 4.23 11.46 1.70
N GLN A 52 4.03 10.69 2.77
CA GLN A 52 4.84 9.51 3.03
C GLN A 52 4.61 8.61 1.82
N ALA A 53 5.71 8.24 1.15
CA ALA A 53 5.64 7.27 0.08
C ALA A 53 4.93 6.04 0.64
N ALA A 54 3.79 5.69 0.07
CA ALA A 54 3.07 4.50 0.48
C ALA A 54 3.99 3.28 0.33
N GLY A 55 3.97 2.37 1.29
CA GLY A 55 4.74 1.14 1.18
C GLY A 55 4.40 0.37 -0.10
N ILE A 56 5.35 -0.44 -0.54
CA ILE A 56 5.31 -1.14 -1.81
C ILE A 56 4.80 -2.55 -1.55
N TYR A 57 3.62 -2.86 -2.10
CA TYR A 57 3.04 -4.20 -2.10
C TYR A 57 3.25 -4.84 -3.47
N GLN A 58 3.74 -6.07 -3.50
CA GLN A 58 3.95 -6.85 -4.72
C GLN A 58 3.29 -8.21 -4.60
N VAL A 59 2.59 -8.65 -5.64
CA VAL A 59 1.99 -9.98 -5.74
C VAL A 59 2.85 -10.84 -6.67
N TYR A 60 3.08 -12.07 -6.24
CA TYR A 60 3.77 -13.10 -7.01
C TYR A 60 2.81 -14.27 -7.23
N GLY A 61 3.23 -15.22 -8.05
CA GLY A 61 2.44 -16.39 -8.39
C GLY A 61 3.30 -17.46 -9.05
N PHE A 62 4.54 -17.57 -8.59
CA PHE A 62 5.52 -18.48 -9.17
C PHE A 62 6.28 -19.22 -8.06
N ASP A 63 6.79 -20.38 -8.42
CA ASP A 63 7.67 -21.19 -7.58
C ASP A 63 9.13 -20.82 -7.83
N VAL A 64 9.96 -20.93 -6.80
CA VAL A 64 11.42 -20.95 -6.93
C VAL A 64 11.82 -22.39 -7.32
N PRO A 65 12.20 -22.67 -8.57
CA PRO A 65 12.46 -24.05 -8.99
C PRO A 65 13.62 -24.68 -8.23
N LEU A 66 13.60 -26.00 -8.05
CA LEU A 66 14.73 -26.71 -7.46
C LEU A 66 16.01 -26.49 -8.29
N PHE A 67 17.15 -26.40 -7.61
CA PHE A 67 18.47 -26.07 -8.15
C PHE A 67 18.65 -24.61 -8.59
N THR A 68 17.77 -23.70 -8.16
CA THR A 68 17.84 -22.29 -8.55
C THR A 68 17.87 -21.35 -7.35
N GLN A 69 18.09 -20.08 -7.65
CA GLN A 69 17.80 -18.98 -6.73
C GLN A 69 16.97 -17.92 -7.45
N GLN A 70 16.05 -17.29 -6.73
CA GLN A 70 15.26 -16.17 -7.20
C GLN A 70 15.68 -14.90 -6.46
N GLY A 71 16.08 -13.87 -7.21
CA GLY A 71 16.24 -12.52 -6.67
C GLY A 71 14.92 -11.76 -6.67
N LEU A 72 14.61 -11.05 -5.59
CA LEU A 72 13.47 -10.14 -5.50
C LEU A 72 13.97 -8.71 -5.27
N ASN A 73 13.39 -7.76 -6.00
CA ASN A 73 13.54 -6.33 -5.79
C ASN A 73 12.24 -5.83 -5.13
N LEU A 74 12.28 -5.72 -3.81
CA LEU A 74 11.13 -5.42 -2.96
C LEU A 74 10.82 -3.93 -2.98
N ASN A 75 11.84 -3.08 -2.99
CA ASN A 75 11.65 -1.62 -2.97
C ASN A 75 11.42 -1.00 -4.36
N ALA A 76 11.28 -1.83 -5.40
CA ALA A 76 11.11 -1.43 -6.80
C ALA A 76 12.17 -0.42 -7.28
N SER A 77 13.37 -0.47 -6.71
CA SER A 77 14.46 0.45 -7.06
C SER A 77 14.91 0.18 -8.49
N ILE A 78 15.07 1.26 -9.27
CA ILE A 78 15.45 1.19 -10.69
C ILE A 78 16.90 0.76 -10.91
N THR A 79 17.73 0.73 -9.87
CA THR A 79 19.15 0.36 -9.95
C THR A 79 19.37 -1.17 -9.89
N GLU A 80 18.41 -1.93 -10.44
CA GLU A 80 18.44 -3.39 -10.60
C GLU A 80 18.92 -4.16 -9.36
N SER A 81 18.56 -3.65 -8.19
CA SER A 81 19.11 -4.19 -6.97
C SER A 81 18.24 -5.30 -6.42
N VAL A 82 18.72 -6.54 -6.52
CA VAL A 82 18.13 -7.67 -5.80
C VAL A 82 18.31 -7.46 -4.31
N ASP A 83 17.21 -7.31 -3.58
CA ASP A 83 17.23 -7.07 -2.14
C ASP A 83 17.36 -8.37 -1.34
N ILE A 84 16.69 -9.43 -1.81
CA ILE A 84 16.70 -10.76 -1.22
C ILE A 84 16.84 -11.83 -2.32
N PHE A 85 17.65 -12.84 -2.04
CA PHE A 85 17.76 -14.08 -2.78
C PHE A 85 17.06 -15.19 -1.99
N LEU A 86 16.06 -15.81 -2.61
CA LEU A 86 15.43 -17.05 -2.15
C LEU A 86 16.10 -18.22 -2.86
N LYS A 87 16.63 -19.16 -2.10
CA LYS A 87 17.42 -20.30 -2.60
C LYS A 87 16.57 -21.56 -2.49
N ASN A 88 16.50 -22.35 -3.56
CA ASN A 88 15.93 -23.69 -3.54
C ASN A 88 16.91 -24.65 -4.21
N TYR A 89 17.74 -25.33 -3.43
CA TYR A 89 18.79 -26.22 -3.92
C TYR A 89 18.53 -27.67 -3.47
N SER A 90 19.25 -28.63 -4.05
CA SER A 90 19.37 -29.96 -3.47
C SER A 90 20.84 -30.24 -3.18
N PHE A 91 21.12 -30.62 -1.94
CA PHE A 91 22.44 -31.06 -1.48
C PHE A 91 22.36 -32.54 -1.08
N TYR A 92 23.47 -33.12 -0.62
CA TYR A 92 23.53 -34.54 -0.22
C TYR A 92 22.47 -34.93 0.83
N GLY A 93 22.11 -34.02 1.74
CA GLY A 93 21.06 -34.22 2.74
C GLY A 93 19.61 -34.02 2.26
N GLY A 94 19.38 -33.77 0.97
CA GLY A 94 18.06 -33.49 0.40
C GLY A 94 17.85 -32.03 -0.02
N PRO A 95 16.58 -31.61 -0.23
CA PRO A 95 16.24 -30.24 -0.60
C PRO A 95 16.62 -29.24 0.49
N TYR A 96 17.13 -28.08 0.10
CA TYR A 96 17.51 -26.99 0.98
C TYR A 96 16.84 -25.70 0.51
N GLN A 97 16.16 -25.02 1.43
CA GLN A 97 15.65 -23.68 1.23
C GLN A 97 16.33 -22.70 2.18
N GLY A 98 16.65 -21.52 1.67
CA GLY A 98 17.27 -20.45 2.46
C GLY A 98 17.01 -19.08 1.88
N ALA A 99 17.28 -18.07 2.69
CA ALA A 99 17.23 -16.67 2.30
C ALA A 99 18.60 -16.03 2.50
N ALA A 100 18.96 -15.11 1.60
CA ALA A 100 20.13 -14.26 1.75
C ALA A 100 19.84 -12.86 1.22
N SER A 101 20.49 -11.84 1.77
CA SER A 101 20.48 -10.49 1.20
C SER A 101 21.89 -10.11 0.75
N LYS A 102 21.98 -9.27 -0.30
CA LYS A 102 23.27 -8.74 -0.76
C LYS A 102 23.78 -7.57 0.08
N TYR A 103 22.90 -6.89 0.82
CA TYR A 103 23.28 -5.69 1.55
C TYR A 103 23.95 -6.06 2.86
N SER A 104 25.12 -5.47 3.13
CA SER A 104 25.86 -5.70 4.37
C SER A 104 25.13 -5.25 5.64
N GLY A 105 24.12 -4.38 5.50
CA GLY A 105 23.26 -3.92 6.59
C GLY A 105 21.90 -4.61 6.65
N ALA A 106 21.65 -5.62 5.81
CA ALA A 106 20.39 -6.35 5.88
C ALA A 106 20.30 -7.18 7.16
N LYS A 107 19.08 -7.29 7.67
CA LYS A 107 18.75 -8.07 8.86
C LYS A 107 17.57 -8.98 8.56
N PHE A 108 17.51 -10.12 9.21
CA PHE A 108 16.39 -11.05 9.11
C PHE A 108 15.76 -11.29 10.48
N ALA A 109 14.45 -11.55 10.49
CA ALA A 109 13.79 -12.15 11.63
C ALA A 109 14.33 -13.58 11.75
N ALA A 110 15.34 -13.75 12.60
CA ALA A 110 16.14 -14.95 12.65
C ALA A 110 16.57 -15.26 14.08
N PHE A 111 17.09 -16.47 14.27
CA PHE A 111 17.70 -16.92 15.51
C PHE A 111 18.88 -17.83 15.20
N GLN A 112 19.76 -18.02 16.18
CA GLN A 112 20.81 -19.02 16.07
C GLN A 112 20.44 -20.28 16.86
N ALA A 113 20.76 -21.45 16.31
CA ALA A 113 20.56 -22.71 16.99
C ALA A 113 21.54 -23.80 16.53
N GLY A 114 21.55 -24.92 17.25
CA GLY A 114 22.39 -26.09 16.95
C GLY A 114 23.86 -25.92 17.34
N SER A 115 24.62 -27.00 17.25
CA SER A 115 26.02 -27.07 17.71
C SER A 115 26.98 -26.16 16.96
N PHE A 116 26.61 -25.73 15.76
CA PHE A 116 27.40 -24.81 14.93
C PHE A 116 26.90 -23.36 14.96
N ASN A 117 25.92 -23.07 15.82
CA ASN A 117 25.33 -21.73 15.97
C ASN A 117 24.85 -21.15 14.62
N ASN A 118 24.22 -22.00 13.81
CA ASN A 118 23.74 -21.66 12.48
C ASN A 118 22.56 -20.67 12.57
N TRP A 119 22.49 -19.74 11.63
CA TRP A 119 21.36 -18.82 11.50
C TRP A 119 20.16 -19.50 10.82
N TYR A 120 19.01 -19.41 11.46
CA TYR A 120 17.72 -19.87 10.95
C TYR A 120 16.77 -18.68 10.79
N ILE A 121 16.11 -18.60 9.64
CA ILE A 121 15.03 -17.63 9.43
C ILE A 121 13.81 -18.12 10.21
N LYS A 122 13.15 -17.23 10.94
CA LYS A 122 11.91 -17.52 11.66
C LYS A 122 10.74 -17.60 10.69
N ALA A 123 9.92 -18.63 10.82
CA ALA A 123 8.65 -18.74 10.10
C ALA A 123 7.60 -17.92 10.86
N LEU A 124 7.51 -16.63 10.52
CA LEU A 124 6.58 -15.74 11.21
C LEU A 124 5.14 -16.03 10.79
N GLY A 125 4.21 -15.97 11.75
CA GLY A 125 2.78 -15.90 11.47
C GLY A 125 2.35 -14.48 11.05
N GLY A 126 1.05 -14.30 10.82
CA GLY A 126 0.48 -12.96 10.62
C GLY A 126 0.47 -12.12 11.90
N SER A 127 0.33 -10.80 11.77
CA SER A 127 0.24 -9.84 12.87
C SER A 127 1.51 -9.68 13.72
N VAL A 128 2.69 -10.00 13.17
CA VAL A 128 3.99 -9.80 13.82
C VAL A 128 4.60 -8.48 13.34
N THR A 129 4.99 -7.60 14.26
CA THR A 129 5.72 -6.37 13.93
C THR A 129 7.15 -6.68 13.49
N ILE A 130 7.54 -6.09 12.36
CA ILE A 130 8.90 -6.08 11.83
C ILE A 130 9.50 -4.69 12.03
N ASP A 131 10.40 -4.59 12.99
CA ASP A 131 11.20 -3.41 13.32
C ASP A 131 12.65 -3.81 13.64
N ASP A 132 13.50 -2.84 13.96
CA ASP A 132 14.91 -3.09 14.26
C ASP A 132 15.13 -4.05 15.45
N ALA A 133 14.22 -4.04 16.44
CA ALA A 133 14.32 -4.87 17.64
C ALA A 133 13.92 -6.33 17.38
N SER A 134 13.03 -6.57 16.42
CA SER A 134 12.58 -7.90 16.01
C SER A 134 13.59 -8.66 15.13
N LEU A 135 14.59 -7.96 14.59
CA LEU A 135 15.50 -8.48 13.57
C LEU A 135 16.89 -8.76 14.13
N ALA A 136 17.49 -9.88 13.71
CA ALA A 136 18.85 -10.24 14.03
C ALA A 136 19.84 -9.71 12.97
N ASN A 137 21.05 -9.36 13.39
CA ASN A 137 22.11 -8.86 12.50
C ASN A 137 22.73 -9.99 11.68
N THR A 138 21.97 -10.54 10.74
CA THR A 138 22.40 -11.55 9.78
C THR A 138 21.86 -11.24 8.40
N THR A 139 22.66 -11.52 7.38
CA THR A 139 22.32 -11.36 5.96
C THR A 139 22.01 -12.70 5.29
N ILE A 140 22.02 -13.81 6.05
CA ILE A 140 21.73 -15.16 5.54
C ILE A 140 21.10 -16.02 6.64
N GLY A 141 20.22 -16.94 6.25
CA GLY A 141 19.72 -17.97 7.15
C GLY A 141 19.14 -19.17 6.40
N SER A 142 19.20 -20.33 7.05
CA SER A 142 18.50 -21.53 6.57
C SER A 142 17.01 -21.40 6.89
N MET A 143 16.17 -21.78 5.94
CA MET A 143 14.71 -21.83 6.13
C MET A 143 14.23 -23.27 6.32
N ALA A 144 14.74 -24.20 5.51
CA ALA A 144 14.40 -25.62 5.58
C ALA A 144 15.54 -26.49 5.04
N TYR A 145 15.80 -27.63 5.69
CA TYR A 145 16.74 -28.65 5.20
C TYR A 145 16.47 -30.04 5.84
N GLY A 146 15.21 -30.34 6.12
CA GLY A 146 14.79 -31.63 6.68
C GLY A 146 15.55 -32.00 7.95
N SER A 147 16.03 -33.25 8.03
CA SER A 147 16.78 -33.76 9.17
C SER A 147 18.18 -33.16 9.33
N ALA A 148 18.75 -32.58 8.27
CA ALA A 148 20.07 -31.94 8.34
C ALA A 148 20.01 -30.61 9.12
N ASN A 149 18.86 -29.92 9.11
CA ASN A 149 18.60 -28.75 9.94
C ASN A 149 17.31 -28.93 10.76
N PRO A 150 17.37 -29.63 11.90
CA PRO A 150 16.19 -29.94 12.70
C PRO A 150 15.54 -28.68 13.33
N ASN A 151 16.26 -27.57 13.43
CA ASN A 151 15.74 -26.31 13.98
C ASN A 151 15.06 -25.42 12.91
N ALA A 152 15.02 -25.85 11.65
CA ALA A 152 14.51 -25.03 10.56
C ALA A 152 12.96 -24.97 10.61
N GLU A 153 12.40 -23.75 10.68
CA GLU A 153 10.96 -23.55 10.89
C GLU A 153 10.12 -23.62 9.61
N PHE A 154 10.72 -23.58 8.42
CA PHE A 154 9.99 -23.66 7.13
C PHE A 154 9.94 -25.08 6.53
N ASN A 155 10.23 -26.14 7.30
CA ASN A 155 10.27 -27.50 6.72
C ASN A 155 8.94 -27.94 6.08
N ASN A 156 7.80 -27.46 6.60
CA ASN A 156 6.48 -27.64 6.00
C ASN A 156 5.52 -26.55 6.51
N VAL A 157 5.44 -25.42 5.80
CA VAL A 157 4.65 -24.26 6.18
C VAL A 157 3.80 -23.74 5.02
N THR A 158 2.67 -23.14 5.38
CA THR A 158 1.76 -22.46 4.45
C THR A 158 1.46 -21.08 5.02
N ASP A 159 1.50 -20.06 4.17
CA ASP A 159 1.28 -18.65 4.54
C ASP A 159 2.20 -18.16 5.66
N ALA A 160 3.46 -18.60 5.65
CA ALA A 160 4.48 -18.09 6.57
C ALA A 160 5.19 -16.87 5.99
N TYR A 161 5.70 -16.01 6.86
CA TYR A 161 6.36 -14.76 6.48
C TYR A 161 7.85 -14.79 6.83
N ILE A 162 8.67 -14.34 5.88
CA ILE A 162 10.07 -13.97 6.08
C ILE A 162 10.10 -12.49 6.43
N GLY A 163 10.46 -12.13 7.66
CA GLY A 163 10.66 -10.74 8.06
C GLY A 163 12.09 -10.28 7.79
N LEU A 164 12.26 -9.06 7.25
CA LEU A 164 13.58 -8.51 6.97
C LEU A 164 13.63 -6.99 7.05
N SER A 165 14.85 -6.45 7.18
CA SER A 165 15.16 -5.08 6.81
C SER A 165 16.39 -5.03 5.91
N PHE A 166 16.51 -3.97 5.14
CA PHE A 166 17.68 -3.66 4.33
C PHE A 166 17.81 -2.16 4.13
N THR A 167 19.00 -1.72 3.74
CA THR A 167 19.27 -0.30 3.48
C THR A 167 19.58 -0.11 2.00
N ASP A 168 18.82 0.75 1.33
CA ASP A 168 19.10 1.19 -0.04
C ASP A 168 19.26 2.71 -0.08
N PHE A 169 20.37 3.19 -0.64
CA PHE A 169 20.76 4.61 -0.65
C PHE A 169 20.59 5.35 0.70
N GLY A 170 20.93 4.67 1.81
CA GLY A 170 20.82 5.23 3.16
C GLY A 170 19.41 5.21 3.76
N THR A 171 18.41 4.77 3.01
CA THR A 171 17.03 4.58 3.49
C THR A 171 16.87 3.14 3.99
N VAL A 172 16.41 2.98 5.23
CA VAL A 172 16.10 1.66 5.79
C VAL A 172 14.68 1.28 5.41
N TYR A 173 14.54 0.07 4.91
CA TYR A 173 13.28 -0.55 4.55
C TYR A 173 13.01 -1.72 5.49
N TYR A 174 11.78 -1.85 5.97
CA TYR A 174 11.27 -2.99 6.72
C TYR A 174 10.21 -3.68 5.87
N GLY A 175 10.26 -5.00 5.81
CA GLY A 175 9.35 -5.73 4.95
C GLY A 175 9.12 -7.15 5.40
N TRP A 176 8.18 -7.78 4.70
CA TRP A 176 7.93 -9.20 4.80
C TRP A 176 7.70 -9.80 3.42
N VAL A 177 7.98 -11.09 3.30
CA VAL A 177 7.71 -11.90 2.12
C VAL A 177 6.92 -13.13 2.53
N ARG A 178 5.73 -13.35 1.95
CA ARG A 178 4.88 -14.50 2.25
C ARG A 178 5.17 -15.65 1.31
N VAL A 179 5.36 -16.84 1.88
CA VAL A 179 5.80 -18.02 1.16
C VAL A 179 5.09 -19.28 1.65
N ASP A 180 5.04 -20.28 0.77
CA ASP A 180 4.79 -21.67 1.15
C ASP A 180 6.06 -22.48 0.91
N VAL A 181 6.41 -23.34 1.86
CA VAL A 181 7.58 -24.22 1.75
C VAL A 181 7.19 -25.62 2.19
N ASN A 182 7.46 -26.61 1.35
CA ASN A 182 7.43 -28.02 1.75
C ASN A 182 8.74 -28.67 1.30
N ASN A 183 9.59 -28.91 2.29
CA ASN A 183 10.93 -29.44 2.09
C ASN A 183 10.90 -30.87 1.53
N ALA A 184 9.94 -31.69 1.94
CA ALA A 184 9.82 -33.08 1.50
C ALA A 184 9.53 -33.20 0.00
N THR A 185 8.79 -32.25 -0.56
CA THR A 185 8.48 -32.16 -2.00
C THR A 185 9.33 -31.13 -2.73
N ALA A 186 10.31 -30.52 -2.06
CA ALA A 186 11.17 -29.45 -2.58
C ALA A 186 10.42 -28.23 -3.16
N THR A 187 9.19 -27.98 -2.70
CA THR A 187 8.37 -26.85 -3.20
C THR A 187 8.65 -25.59 -2.39
N PHE A 188 8.83 -24.48 -3.09
CA PHE A 188 9.05 -23.17 -2.51
C PHE A 188 8.29 -22.14 -3.33
N SER A 189 7.08 -21.79 -2.90
CA SER A 189 6.16 -20.91 -3.62
C SER A 189 6.19 -19.52 -3.01
N LEU A 190 6.28 -18.51 -3.87
CA LEU A 190 6.27 -17.11 -3.46
C LEU A 190 4.87 -16.52 -3.73
N LYS A 191 4.27 -15.89 -2.70
CA LYS A 191 2.90 -15.37 -2.77
C LYS A 191 2.85 -13.86 -2.95
N ASP A 192 3.37 -13.11 -1.99
CA ASP A 192 3.41 -11.65 -2.04
C ASP A 192 4.46 -11.09 -1.08
N SER A 193 4.71 -9.79 -1.18
CA SER A 193 5.58 -9.06 -0.27
C SER A 193 5.04 -7.66 -0.01
N TYR A 194 5.45 -7.10 1.12
CA TYR A 194 5.25 -5.70 1.45
C TYR A 194 6.52 -5.12 2.05
N VAL A 195 6.87 -3.89 1.68
CA VAL A 195 8.00 -3.16 2.25
C VAL A 195 7.65 -1.69 2.45
N ASP A 196 8.16 -1.11 3.53
CA ASP A 196 7.98 0.30 3.87
C ASP A 196 9.24 0.87 4.54
N THR A 197 9.32 2.18 4.66
CA THR A 197 10.39 2.90 5.39
C THR A 197 10.11 3.03 6.89
N VAL A 198 8.95 2.56 7.33
CA VAL A 198 8.54 2.46 8.73
C VAL A 198 8.34 0.99 9.12
N PRO A 199 8.33 0.64 10.42
CA PRO A 199 7.98 -0.71 10.86
C PRO A 199 6.68 -1.21 10.24
N VAL A 200 6.68 -2.48 9.83
CA VAL A 200 5.53 -3.12 9.18
C VAL A 200 4.98 -4.24 10.04
N VAL A 201 3.78 -4.74 9.72
CA VAL A 201 3.18 -5.88 10.39
C VAL A 201 2.92 -6.99 9.36
N THR A 202 3.35 -8.22 9.64
CA THR A 202 3.18 -9.35 8.72
C THR A 202 1.71 -9.58 8.35
N GLY A 203 1.44 -9.72 7.06
CA GLY A 203 0.10 -9.94 6.53
C GLY A 203 -0.83 -8.72 6.57
N VAL A 204 -0.37 -7.57 7.08
CA VAL A 204 -1.11 -6.32 7.04
C VAL A 204 -0.56 -5.47 5.90
N ILE A 205 -1.44 -5.07 4.99
CA ILE A 205 -1.16 -4.11 3.94
C ILE A 205 -1.92 -2.84 4.31
N PRO A 206 -1.25 -1.75 4.71
CA PRO A 206 -1.92 -0.49 4.97
C PRO A 206 -2.75 -0.06 3.77
N GLU A 207 -4.01 0.29 4.01
CA GLU A 207 -4.87 0.82 2.96
C GLU A 207 -4.18 2.05 2.35
N PRO A 208 -4.03 2.11 1.01
CA PRO A 208 -3.38 3.25 0.39
C PRO A 208 -4.19 4.51 0.72
N ALA A 209 -3.51 5.60 1.09
CA ALA A 209 -4.13 6.87 1.46
C ALA A 209 -5.08 7.44 0.39
N SER A 210 -5.03 6.90 -0.84
CA SER A 210 -5.98 7.15 -1.91
C SER A 210 -7.43 6.82 -1.52
N LEU A 211 -7.68 5.81 -0.68
CA LEU A 211 -9.04 5.52 -0.18
C LEU A 211 -9.53 6.64 0.75
N GLY A 212 -8.66 7.14 1.61
CA GLY A 212 -8.95 8.30 2.46
C GLY A 212 -9.23 9.55 1.62
N LEU A 213 -8.42 9.82 0.60
CA LEU A 213 -8.63 10.94 -0.33
C LEU A 213 -9.91 10.79 -1.15
N LEU A 214 -10.26 9.58 -1.58
CA LEU A 214 -11.51 9.31 -2.28
C LEU A 214 -12.71 9.56 -1.37
N ALA A 215 -12.66 9.07 -0.13
CA ALA A 215 -13.73 9.29 0.85
C ALA A 215 -13.88 10.80 1.19
N ALA A 216 -12.76 11.51 1.36
CA ALA A 216 -12.76 12.95 1.58
C ALA A 216 -13.32 13.71 0.36
N GLY A 217 -12.91 13.34 -0.85
CA GLY A 217 -13.40 13.91 -2.10
C GLY A 217 -14.89 13.67 -2.32
N ALA A 218 -15.38 12.46 -2.07
CA ALA A 218 -16.79 12.11 -2.17
C ALA A 218 -17.63 12.90 -1.16
N THR A 219 -17.16 13.03 0.08
CA THR A 219 -17.83 13.81 1.14
C THR A 219 -17.89 15.29 0.76
N GLY A 220 -16.78 15.86 0.28
CA GLY A 220 -16.73 17.23 -0.22
C GLY A 220 -17.73 17.47 -1.36
N LEU A 221 -17.81 16.54 -2.32
CA LEU A 221 -18.76 16.63 -3.44
C LEU A 221 -20.22 16.60 -2.96
N ILE A 222 -20.56 15.76 -1.98
CA ILE A 222 -21.90 15.66 -1.41
C ILE A 222 -22.29 16.99 -0.73
N LEU A 223 -21.39 17.57 0.08
CA LEU A 223 -21.63 18.86 0.73
C LEU A 223 -21.83 19.98 -0.31
N MET A 224 -21.02 20.01 -1.36
CA MET A 224 -21.17 20.97 -2.47
C MET A 224 -22.51 20.82 -3.20
N ARG A 225 -22.99 19.58 -3.40
CA ARG A 225 -24.30 19.33 -4.03
C ARG A 225 -25.45 19.83 -3.16
N ARG A 226 -25.39 19.63 -1.83
CA ARG A 226 -26.43 20.12 -0.91
C ARG A 226 -26.55 21.64 -0.92
N GLN A 227 -25.43 22.35 -1.07
CA GLN A 227 -25.43 23.82 -1.15
C GLN A 227 -26.01 24.39 -2.44
N ARG A 228 -26.19 23.60 -3.51
CA ARG A 228 -26.79 24.07 -4.77
C ARG A 228 -28.31 23.93 -4.82
N VAL A 229 -28.87 23.07 -3.97
CA VAL A 229 -30.32 22.79 -3.94
C VAL A 229 -31.03 23.66 -2.90
N ALA A 230 -30.32 24.15 -1.89
CA ALA A 230 -30.78 25.17 -0.94
C ALA A 230 -30.54 26.59 -1.50
#